data_AF-K1U097-F1
#
_entry.id   AF-K1U097-F1
#
_cell.length_a   1.000
_cell.length_b   1.000
_cell.length_c   1.000
_cell.angle_alpha   90.00
_cell.angle_beta   90.00
_cell.angle_gamma   90.00
#
_symmetry.space_group_name_H-M   'P 1'
#
loop_
_entity.id
_entity.type
_entity.pdbx_description
1 polymer ?
#
loop_
_entity_poly.entity_id
_entity_poly.type
_entity_poly.pdbx_seq_one_letter_code
_entity_poly.pdbx_strand_id
1 'polypeptide(L)'
;MNIYRHNQPFELERGGILPELTIAFSTYGKLNAAHDNVIWVCHALTADSDVASWWPHTVEAGKFLDPAEHFIICANILGSHYGTTGPLHVNPATGRPYYKDFPELTIRDMVRAHRLLAD
;
A
#
# COMPACT_ATOMS: atom_id res chain seq x y z
N MET A 1 -2.84 -10.65 3.88
CA MET A 1 -2.16 -9.35 3.93
C MET A 1 -0.67 -9.57 4.18
N ASN A 2 0.15 -9.04 3.29
CA ASN A 2 1.62 -9.05 3.33
C ASN A 2 2.14 -7.68 3.75
N ILE A 3 3.41 -7.62 4.18
CA ILE A 3 4.06 -6.42 4.70
C ILE A 3 5.39 -6.23 3.99
N TYR A 4 5.61 -5.04 3.43
CA TYR A 4 6.90 -4.55 2.97
C TYR A 4 7.42 -3.49 3.94
N ARG A 5 8.71 -3.57 4.32
CA ARG A 5 9.35 -2.61 5.22
C ARG A 5 10.43 -1.84 4.48
N HIS A 6 10.29 -0.53 4.46
CA HIS A 6 11.29 0.39 3.94
C HIS A 6 12.01 1.05 5.12
N ASN A 7 13.21 0.54 5.44
CA ASN A 7 14.01 1.01 6.58
C ASN A 7 14.97 2.14 6.18
N GLN A 8 14.53 3.03 5.29
CA GLN A 8 15.28 4.21 4.86
C GLN A 8 14.38 5.46 4.94
N PRO A 9 14.96 6.66 5.10
CA PRO A 9 14.20 7.89 5.16
C PRO A 9 13.35 8.12 3.91
N PHE A 10 12.05 8.37 4.13
CA PHE A 10 11.11 8.75 3.08
C PHE A 10 10.72 10.21 3.25
N GLU A 11 11.27 11.07 2.39
CA GLU A 11 10.96 12.49 2.33
C GLU A 11 9.56 12.71 1.73
N LEU A 12 8.78 13.64 2.28
CA LEU A 12 7.42 13.95 1.83
C LEU A 12 7.34 15.25 1.03
N GLU A 13 6.39 15.34 0.10
CA GLU A 13 6.25 16.47 -0.85
C GLU A 13 6.12 17.82 -0.14
N ARG A 14 5.40 17.88 0.98
CA ARG A 14 5.18 19.11 1.77
C ARG A 14 6.22 19.33 2.87
N GLY A 15 7.28 18.53 2.89
CA GLY A 15 8.24 18.48 3.98
C GLY A 15 7.86 17.49 5.08
N GLY A 16 8.83 17.19 5.94
CA GLY A 16 8.74 16.07 6.86
C GLY A 16 9.38 14.80 6.29
N ILE A 17 9.77 13.91 7.19
CA ILE A 17 10.46 12.66 6.87
C ILE A 17 9.84 11.57 7.72
N LEU A 18 9.47 10.45 7.09
CA LEU A 18 9.24 9.20 7.80
C LEU A 18 10.58 8.45 7.87
N PRO A 19 11.18 8.21 9.05
CA PRO A 19 12.49 7.55 9.15
C PRO A 19 12.49 6.13 8.60
N GLU A 20 11.34 5.47 8.68
CA GLU A 20 11.01 4.19 8.11
C GLU A 20 9.51 4.17 7.80
N LEU A 21 9.10 3.35 6.84
CA LEU A 21 7.68 3.09 6.60
C LEU A 21 7.41 1.63 6.29
N THR A 22 6.19 1.22 6.63
CA THR A 22 5.61 -0.09 6.35
C THR A 22 4.51 0.08 5.32
N ILE A 23 4.48 -0.81 4.32
CA ILE A 23 3.42 -0.87 3.32
C ILE A 23 2.72 -2.22 3.45
N ALA A 24 1.45 -2.19 3.82
CA ALA A 24 0.59 -3.36 3.80
C ALA A 24 0.01 -3.56 2.40
N PHE A 25 0.01 -4.79 1.90
CA PHE A 25 -0.51 -5.09 0.56
C PHE A 25 -1.09 -6.50 0.49
N SER A 26 -1.90 -6.75 -0.53
CA SER A 26 -2.41 -8.08 -0.87
C SER A 26 -2.18 -8.34 -2.35
N THR A 27 -2.03 -9.62 -2.67
CA THR A 27 -1.80 -10.08 -4.03
C THR A 27 -2.74 -11.24 -4.35
N TYR A 28 -3.14 -11.33 -5.61
CA TYR A 28 -3.95 -12.43 -6.14
C TYR A 28 -3.32 -12.94 -7.44
N GLY A 29 -3.44 -14.25 -7.68
CA GLY A 29 -2.78 -14.89 -8.81
C GLY A 29 -1.27 -15.04 -8.64
N LYS A 30 -0.56 -15.20 -9.76
CA LYS A 30 0.90 -15.44 -9.78
C LYS A 30 1.58 -14.57 -10.83
N LEU A 31 2.68 -13.93 -10.44
CA LEU A 31 3.55 -13.20 -11.36
C LEU A 31 4.19 -14.19 -12.33
N ASN A 32 4.06 -13.93 -13.63
CA ASN A 32 4.67 -14.79 -14.66
C ASN A 32 6.17 -14.47 -14.83
N ALA A 33 6.92 -15.28 -15.58
CA ALA A 33 8.36 -15.08 -15.71
C ALA A 33 8.76 -13.79 -16.47
N ALA A 34 7.86 -13.22 -17.29
CA ALA A 34 8.09 -12.00 -18.06
C ALA A 34 7.75 -10.72 -17.27
N HIS A 35 7.12 -10.86 -16.11
CA HIS A 35 6.59 -9.76 -15.29
C HIS A 35 5.62 -8.82 -16.04
N ASP A 36 4.91 -9.32 -17.07
CA ASP A 36 4.02 -8.52 -17.93
C ASP A 36 2.53 -8.74 -17.64
N ASN A 37 2.19 -9.53 -16.62
CA ASN A 37 0.81 -9.82 -16.23
C ASN A 37 0.34 -9.08 -14.97
N VAL A 38 0.97 -7.94 -14.62
CA VAL A 38 0.65 -7.20 -13.39
C VAL A 38 -0.53 -6.24 -13.57
N ILE A 39 -1.49 -6.30 -12.65
CA ILE A 39 -2.54 -5.28 -12.51
C ILE A 39 -2.43 -4.65 -11.12
N TRP A 40 -2.25 -3.33 -11.07
CA TRP A 40 -2.23 -2.57 -9.83
C TRP A 40 -3.60 -1.93 -9.55
N VAL A 41 -4.20 -2.26 -8.41
CA VAL A 41 -5.46 -1.68 -7.95
C VAL A 41 -5.18 -0.58 -6.93
N CYS A 42 -5.74 0.60 -7.17
CA CYS A 42 -5.75 1.71 -6.22
C CYS A 42 -7.12 1.75 -5.52
N HIS A 43 -7.14 1.53 -4.21
CA HIS A 43 -8.38 1.53 -3.44
C HIS A 43 -8.87 2.95 -3.09
N ALA A 44 -10.16 3.07 -2.76
CA ALA A 44 -10.75 4.32 -2.29
C ALA A 44 -10.37 4.64 -0.83
N LEU A 45 -10.67 5.86 -0.36
CA LEU A 45 -10.24 6.38 0.95
C LEU A 45 -10.49 5.44 2.14
N THR A 46 -11.65 4.78 2.18
CA THR A 46 -12.08 3.94 3.32
C THR A 46 -11.93 2.44 3.08
N ALA A 47 -11.35 2.06 1.94
CA ALA A 47 -11.03 0.67 1.62
C ALA A 47 -9.59 0.34 2.05
N ASP A 48 -9.18 -0.91 1.86
CA ASP A 48 -7.85 -1.40 2.21
C ASP A 48 -7.22 -2.20 1.05
N SER A 49 -6.15 -2.94 1.33
CA SER A 49 -5.49 -3.77 0.32
C SER A 49 -6.30 -5.00 -0.15
N ASP A 50 -7.34 -5.42 0.57
CA ASP A 50 -8.13 -6.62 0.24
C ASP A 50 -9.25 -6.31 -0.75
N VAL A 51 -8.88 -6.21 -2.03
CA VAL A 51 -9.78 -5.88 -3.15
C VAL A 51 -11.04 -6.75 -3.17
N ALA A 52 -10.88 -8.07 -2.95
CA ALA A 52 -12.00 -9.00 -3.01
C ALA A 52 -13.05 -8.74 -1.91
N SER A 53 -12.65 -8.16 -0.78
CA SER A 53 -13.54 -7.85 0.34
C SER A 53 -14.43 -6.64 0.05
N TRP A 54 -13.86 -5.54 -0.47
CA TRP A 54 -14.60 -4.29 -0.71
C TRP A 54 -15.12 -4.13 -2.15
N TRP A 55 -14.65 -4.96 -3.09
CA TRP A 55 -15.11 -4.99 -4.47
C TRP A 55 -15.53 -6.41 -4.91
N PRO A 56 -16.68 -6.92 -4.42
CA PRO A 56 -17.11 -8.29 -4.69
C PRO A 56 -17.30 -8.54 -6.20
N HIS A 57 -17.08 -9.78 -6.62
CA HIS A 57 -17.20 -10.23 -8.02
C HIS A 57 -16.21 -9.62 -9.01
N THR A 58 -15.11 -9.02 -8.53
CA THR A 58 -14.04 -8.52 -9.38
C THR A 58 -12.86 -9.48 -9.44
N VAL A 59 -12.35 -9.94 -8.29
CA VAL A 59 -11.22 -10.86 -8.17
C VAL A 59 -11.70 -12.31 -8.09
N GLU A 60 -12.17 -12.84 -9.20
CA GLU A 60 -12.71 -14.20 -9.34
C GLU A 60 -12.33 -14.77 -10.71
N ALA A 61 -12.27 -16.11 -10.82
CA ALA A 61 -12.00 -16.77 -12.10
C ALA A 61 -13.05 -16.40 -13.17
N GLY A 62 -12.60 -16.00 -14.35
CA GLY A 62 -13.41 -15.54 -15.48
C GLY A 62 -14.05 -14.16 -15.30
N LYS A 63 -13.61 -13.35 -14.32
CA LYS A 63 -14.12 -11.98 -14.08
C LYS A 63 -13.09 -10.92 -14.45
N PHE A 64 -13.39 -9.66 -14.11
CA PHE A 64 -12.62 -8.48 -14.51
C PHE A 64 -11.16 -8.52 -14.05
N LEU A 65 -10.89 -9.00 -12.83
CA LEU A 65 -9.55 -9.16 -12.27
C LEU A 65 -9.29 -10.66 -12.04
N ASP A 66 -9.25 -11.45 -13.10
CA ASP A 66 -9.05 -12.90 -13.00
C ASP A 66 -7.64 -13.27 -12.49
N PRO A 67 -7.51 -13.87 -11.29
CA PRO A 67 -6.20 -14.29 -10.76
C PRO A 67 -5.58 -15.50 -11.48
N ALA A 68 -6.31 -16.16 -12.39
CA ALA A 68 -5.75 -17.19 -13.26
C ALA A 68 -4.93 -16.59 -14.42
N GLU A 69 -5.21 -15.34 -14.80
CA GLU A 69 -4.54 -14.65 -15.92
C GLU A 69 -3.54 -13.59 -15.42
N HIS A 70 -3.90 -12.87 -14.36
CA HIS A 70 -3.15 -11.72 -13.88
C HIS A 70 -2.54 -11.93 -12.49
N PHE A 71 -1.42 -11.26 -12.24
CA PHE A 71 -0.93 -10.97 -10.91
C PHE A 71 -1.51 -9.63 -10.46
N ILE A 72 -2.53 -9.68 -9.62
CA ILE A 72 -3.20 -8.48 -9.12
C ILE A 72 -2.58 -8.08 -7.80
N ILE A 73 -2.23 -6.81 -7.64
CA ILE A 73 -1.68 -6.25 -6.40
C ILE A 73 -2.48 -5.01 -6.00
N CYS A 74 -2.76 -4.89 -4.70
CA CYS A 74 -3.29 -3.69 -4.10
C CYS A 74 -2.50 -3.40 -2.83
N ALA A 75 -1.93 -2.21 -2.74
CA ALA A 75 -1.21 -1.76 -1.56
C ALA A 75 -1.99 -0.67 -0.86
N ASN A 76 -2.13 -0.80 0.45
CA ASN A 76 -2.84 0.16 1.26
C ASN A 76 -2.06 1.49 1.30
N ILE A 77 -2.77 2.61 1.16
CA ILE A 77 -2.17 3.95 1.05
C ILE A 77 -1.47 4.39 2.33
N LEU A 78 -0.42 5.21 2.16
CA LEU A 78 0.24 5.89 3.28
C LEU A 78 -0.78 6.75 4.04
N GLY A 79 -0.75 6.70 5.38
CA GLY A 79 -1.69 7.41 6.25
C GLY A 79 -2.96 6.61 6.59
N SER A 80 -3.22 5.49 5.93
CA SER A 80 -4.33 4.59 6.26
C SER A 80 -4.16 3.91 7.63
N HIS A 81 -5.25 3.45 8.22
CA HIS A 81 -5.23 2.68 9.46
C HIS A 81 -5.24 1.14 9.23
N TYR A 82 -5.18 0.68 7.98
CA TYR A 82 -5.17 -0.74 7.62
C TYR A 82 -3.74 -1.28 7.37
N GLY A 83 -2.82 -1.05 8.31
CA GLY A 83 -1.48 -1.68 8.33
C GLY A 83 -0.34 -0.96 7.59
N THR A 84 -0.61 -0.05 6.64
CA THR A 84 0.43 0.85 6.11
C THR A 84 0.73 1.95 7.14
N THR A 85 1.97 2.43 7.20
CA THR A 85 2.38 3.50 8.11
C THR A 85 1.40 4.68 8.06
N GLY A 86 0.94 5.08 9.25
CA GLY A 86 -0.07 6.11 9.43
C GLY A 86 -0.08 6.64 10.86
N PRO A 87 -1.01 7.55 11.21
CA PRO A 87 -1.02 8.24 12.49
C PRO A 87 -1.02 7.33 13.74
N LEU A 88 -1.57 6.12 13.64
CA LEU A 88 -1.63 5.18 14.76
C LEU A 88 -0.35 4.34 14.93
N HIS A 89 0.60 4.42 14.00
CA HIS A 89 1.86 3.72 14.10
C HIS A 89 2.82 4.42 15.05
N VAL A 90 3.70 3.65 15.70
CA VAL A 90 4.72 4.17 16.63
C VAL A 90 5.72 5.03 15.87
N ASN A 91 5.95 6.24 16.35
CA ASN A 91 7.04 7.10 15.91
C ASN A 91 8.35 6.62 16.55
N PRO A 92 9.35 6.17 15.76
CA PRO A 92 10.62 5.69 16.29
C PRO A 92 11.37 6.73 17.14
N ALA A 93 11.16 8.03 16.88
CA ALA A 93 11.82 9.10 17.61
C ALA A 93 11.23 9.33 19.01
N THR A 94 9.97 8.96 19.25
CA THR A 94 9.28 9.24 20.53
C THR A 94 8.84 7.97 21.27
N GLY A 95 8.82 6.81 20.60
CA GLY A 95 8.29 5.56 21.13
C GLY A 95 6.77 5.55 21.35
N ARG A 96 6.05 6.55 20.84
CA ARG A 96 4.58 6.70 20.95
C ARG A 96 3.95 6.82 19.57
N PRO A 97 2.64 6.53 19.40
CA PRO A 97 1.98 6.75 18.11
C PRO A 97 2.11 8.20 17.64
N TYR A 98 2.24 8.42 16.33
CA TYR A 98 2.39 9.76 15.75
C TYR A 98 1.20 10.67 16.08
N TYR A 99 -0.03 10.15 16.03
CA TYR A 99 -1.27 10.93 16.14
C TYR A 99 -1.22 12.22 15.31
N LYS A 100 -1.38 13.38 15.95
CA LYS A 100 -1.35 14.70 15.30
C LYS A 100 0.02 15.10 14.75
N ASP A 101 1.09 14.42 15.19
CA ASP A 101 2.46 14.68 14.74
C ASP A 101 2.80 13.89 13.47
N PHE A 102 1.85 13.12 12.93
CA PHE A 102 2.01 12.47 11.63
C PHE A 102 2.06 13.54 10.54
N PRO A 103 3.04 13.49 9.62
CA PRO A 103 3.23 14.55 8.64
C PRO A 103 2.06 14.62 7.64
N GLU A 104 1.85 15.82 7.09
CA GLU A 104 0.87 16.00 6.01
C GLU A 104 1.28 15.17 4.78
N LEU A 105 0.30 14.48 4.20
CA LEU A 105 0.51 13.65 3.02
C LEU A 105 -0.12 14.28 1.78
N THR A 106 0.45 13.93 0.64
CA THR A 106 -0.10 14.20 -0.69
C THR A 106 -0.37 12.91 -1.44
N ILE A 107 -1.16 12.96 -2.51
CA ILE A 107 -1.33 11.81 -3.40
C ILE A 107 0.02 11.41 -4.03
N ARG A 108 0.93 12.36 -4.26
CA ARG A 108 2.27 12.06 -4.80
C ARG A 108 3.09 11.22 -3.83
N ASP A 109 2.97 11.47 -2.52
CA ASP A 109 3.63 10.67 -1.49
C ASP A 109 3.08 9.24 -1.46
N MET A 110 1.76 9.08 -1.58
CA MET A 110 1.14 7.75 -1.68
C MET A 110 1.65 6.99 -2.91
N VAL A 111 1.67 7.62 -4.08
CA VAL A 111 2.20 7.02 -5.32
C VAL A 111 3.69 6.68 -5.18
N ARG A 112 4.50 7.55 -4.56
CA ARG A 112 5.92 7.29 -4.32
C ARG A 112 6.14 6.10 -3.38
N ALA A 113 5.34 5.97 -2.33
CA ALA A 113 5.37 4.79 -1.45
C ALA A 113 5.00 3.52 -2.23
N HIS A 114 3.96 3.56 -3.05
CA HIS A 114 3.60 2.44 -3.92
C HIS A 114 4.69 2.05 -4.91
N ARG A 115 5.40 3.02 -5.48
CA ARG A 115 6.55 2.75 -6.36
C ARG A 115 7.68 2.01 -5.65
N LEU A 116 7.97 2.33 -4.38
CA LEU A 116 8.96 1.59 -3.59
C LEU A 116 8.63 0.10 -3.44
N LEU A 117 7.34 -0.27 -3.46
CA LEU A 117 6.90 -1.66 -3.43
C LEU A 117 6.92 -2.32 -4.82
N ALA A 118 6.73 -1.53 -5.87
CA ALA A 118 6.70 -2.01 -7.25
C ALA A 118 8.10 -2.26 -7.84
N ASP A 119 9.11 -1.56 -7.32
CA ASP A 119 10.52 -1.70 -7.68
C ASP A 119 11.18 -2.91 -6.98
#